data_AF-A0A4S4K8G0-F1
#
_entry.id   AF-A0A4S4K8G0-F1
#
_cell.length_a   1.000
_cell.length_b   1.000
_cell.length_c   1.000
_cell.angle_alpha   90.00
_cell.angle_beta   90.00
_cell.angle_gamma   90.00
#
_symmetry.space_group_name_H-M   'P 1'
#
loop_
_entity.id
_entity.type
_entity.pdbx_description
1 polymer ?
#
loop_
_entity_poly.entity_id
_entity_poly.type
_entity_poly.pdbx_seq_one_letter_code
_entity_poly.pdbx_strand_id
1 'polypeptide(L)' 'MAFLIERNKVSLYNAHIRNGHVSYEYIKKALDSDHKYLGLQIDPSKMEEPLCEACVKGKISRAPIRKEHISN' A
#
# COMPACT_ATOMS: atom_id res chain seq x y z
N MET A 1 -7.70 -18.85 -17.80
CA MET A 1 -7.06 -17.52 -17.58
C MET A 1 -7.27 -16.95 -16.17
N ALA A 2 -7.71 -17.73 -15.17
CA ALA A 2 -7.95 -17.22 -13.81
C ALA A 2 -6.74 -17.34 -12.86
N PHE A 3 -5.81 -18.26 -13.15
CA PHE A 3 -4.72 -18.65 -12.25
C PHE A 3 -3.56 -17.64 -12.15
N LEU A 4 -3.47 -16.65 -13.05
CA LEU A 4 -2.41 -15.64 -13.05
C LEU A 4 -2.77 -14.37 -12.26
N ILE A 5 -4.07 -14.07 -12.09
CA ILE A 5 -4.52 -12.82 -11.47
C ILE A 5 -4.34 -12.84 -9.94
N GLU A 6 -4.43 -14.02 -9.30
CA GLU A 6 -4.17 -14.17 -7.86
C GLU A 6 -2.75 -13.76 -7.45
N ARG A 7 -1.76 -13.89 -8.34
CA ARG A 7 -0.37 -13.56 -8.03
C ARG A 7 -0.06 -12.06 -7.99
N ASN A 8 -0.92 -11.21 -8.55
CA ASN A 8 -0.71 -9.76 -8.58
C ASN A 8 -1.47 -9.00 -7.48
N LYS A 9 -2.11 -9.72 -6.55
CA LYS A 9 -2.78 -9.07 -5.42
C LYS A 9 -1.75 -8.65 -4.37
N VAL A 10 -1.78 -7.38 -3.98
CA VAL A 10 -0.91 -6.82 -2.95
C VAL A 10 -1.68 -6.63 -1.65
N SER A 11 -0.98 -6.64 -0.51
CA SER A 11 -1.56 -6.22 0.75
C SER A 11 -1.77 -4.71 0.78
N LEU A 12 -2.64 -4.25 1.68
CA LEU A 12 -2.82 -2.83 1.97
C LEU A 12 -1.48 -2.17 2.38
N TYR A 13 -0.63 -2.88 3.13
CA TYR A 13 0.73 -2.43 3.48
C TYR A 13 1.62 -2.17 2.26
N ASN A 14 1.60 -3.08 1.28
CA ASN A 14 2.36 -2.90 0.06
C ASN A 14 1.83 -1.73 -0.78
N ALA A 15 0.51 -1.54 -0.84
CA ALA A 15 -0.07 -0.36 -1.48
C ALA A 15 0.35 0.93 -0.76
N HIS A 16 0.37 0.94 0.57
CA HIS A 16 0.86 2.06 1.38
C HIS A 16 2.31 2.44 1.04
N ILE A 17 3.24 1.49 1.02
CA ILE A 17 4.65 1.77 0.71
C ILE A 17 4.84 2.19 -0.75
N ARG A 18 4.29 1.41 -1.71
CA ARG A 18 4.48 1.67 -3.15
C ARG A 18 3.95 3.03 -3.59
N ASN A 19 2.94 3.55 -2.90
CA ASN A 19 2.38 4.87 -3.17
C ASN A 19 3.03 6.00 -2.37
N GLY A 20 4.15 5.75 -1.70
CA GLY A 20 4.90 6.78 -0.97
C GLY A 20 4.34 7.09 0.40
N HIS A 21 3.97 6.04 1.14
CA HIS A 21 3.48 6.13 2.52
C HIS A 21 2.15 6.88 2.68
N VAL A 22 1.25 6.73 1.71
CA VAL A 22 -0.10 7.29 1.75
C VAL A 22 -0.93 6.63 2.86
N SER A 23 -1.73 7.40 3.59
CA SER A 23 -2.56 6.88 4.69
C SER A 23 -3.39 5.66 4.27
N TYR A 24 -3.42 4.63 5.11
CA TYR A 24 -4.27 3.44 4.91
C TYR A 24 -5.73 3.82 4.70
N GLU A 25 -6.24 4.72 5.53
CA GLU A 25 -7.62 5.24 5.44
C GLU A 25 -7.91 5.89 4.09
N TYR A 26 -6.93 6.61 3.54
CA TYR A 26 -7.09 7.21 2.22
C TYR A 26 -7.17 6.13 1.14
N ILE A 27 -6.28 5.14 1.19
CA ILE A 27 -6.27 4.02 0.23
C ILE A 27 -7.62 3.28 0.30
N LYS A 28 -8.09 2.94 1.50
CA LYS A 28 -9.37 2.26 1.71
C LYS A 28 -10.55 3.02 1.12
N LYS A 29 -10.60 4.34 1.30
CA LYS A 29 -11.67 5.20 0.76
C LYS A 29 -11.59 5.36 -0.76
N ALA A 30 -10.40 5.21 -1.34
CA ALA A 30 -10.15 5.32 -2.76
C ALA A 30 -10.25 3.99 -3.52
N LEU A 31 -10.53 2.88 -2.83
CA LEU A 31 -10.76 1.59 -3.49
C LEU A 31 -12.04 1.61 -4.33
N ASP A 32 -11.96 1.07 -5.53
CA ASP A 32 -13.16 0.77 -6.32
C ASP A 32 -13.85 -0.53 -5.85
N SER A 33 -14.98 -0.85 -6.47
CA SER A 33 -15.74 -2.07 -6.18
C SER A 33 -14.95 -3.37 -6.41
N ASP A 34 -13.91 -3.32 -7.24
CA ASP A 34 -13.01 -4.45 -7.51
C ASP A 34 -11.84 -4.50 -6.53
N HIS A 35 -11.75 -3.62 -5.53
CA HIS A 35 -10.60 -3.46 -4.63
C HIS A 35 -9.30 -3.07 -5.37
N LYS A 36 -9.42 -2.26 -6.42
CA LYS A 36 -8.26 -1.68 -7.11
C LYS A 36 -7.98 -0.27 -6.61
N TYR A 37 -6.69 0.05 -6.54
CA TYR A 37 -6.19 1.37 -6.19
C TYR A 37 -4.96 1.69 -7.04
N LEU A 38 -5.05 2.73 -7.89
CA LEU A 38 -3.95 3.18 -8.77
C LEU A 38 -3.29 2.04 -9.57
N GLY A 39 -4.10 1.13 -10.12
CA GLY A 39 -3.63 -0.02 -10.90
C GLY A 39 -3.12 -1.21 -10.06
N LEU A 40 -3.10 -1.10 -8.74
CA LEU A 40 -2.83 -2.22 -7.83
C LEU A 40 -4.12 -2.92 -7.46
N GLN A 41 -4.16 -4.24 -7.60
CA GLN A 41 -5.22 -5.08 -7.08
C GLN A 41 -4.93 -5.38 -5.60
N ILE A 42 -5.73 -4.89 -4.67
CA ILE A 42 -5.55 -5.19 -3.24
C ILE A 42 -6.29 -6.49 -2.91
N ASP A 43 -5.66 -7.33 -2.09
CA ASP A 43 -6.28 -8.53 -1.52
C ASP A 43 -7.20 -8.13 -0.35
N PRO A 44 -8.53 -8.34 -0.44
CA PRO A 44 -9.46 -8.01 0.64
C PRO A 44 -9.16 -8.75 1.95
N SER A 45 -8.47 -9.89 1.88
CA SER A 45 -8.06 -10.67 3.05
C SER A 45 -6.80 -10.11 3.74
N LYS A 46 -6.11 -9.12 3.13
CA LYS A 46 -4.86 -8.52 3.63
C LYS A 46 -4.99 -7.01 3.85
N MET A 47 -6.03 -6.64 4.58
CA MET A 47 -6.43 -5.26 4.91
C MET A 47 -5.93 -4.76 6.27
N GLU A 48 -5.03 -5.52 6.90
CA GLU A 48 -4.39 -5.09 8.15
C GLU A 48 -3.60 -3.80 7.95
N GLU A 49 -3.56 -2.99 9.01
CA GLU A 49 -2.83 -1.72 9.07
C GLU A 49 -1.63 -1.84 10.02
N PRO A 50 -0.60 -2.61 9.66
CA PRO A 50 0.56 -2.73 10.53
C PRO A 50 1.26 -1.38 10.68
N LEU A 51 1.95 -1.20 11.81
CA LEU A 51 2.75 -0.02 12.06
C LEU A 51 3.86 0.09 11.00
N CYS A 52 3.89 1.21 10.27
CA CYS A 52 4.98 1.50 9.34
C CYS A 52 6.08 2.29 10.07
N GLU A 53 7.22 1.65 10.32
CA GLU A 53 8.35 2.30 11.02
C GLU A 53 8.85 3.55 10.29
N ALA A 54 8.88 3.54 8.95
CA ALA A 54 9.31 4.69 8.15
C ALA A 54 8.40 5.90 8.38
N CYS A 55 7.07 5.68 8.46
CA CYS A 55 6.11 6.72 8.82
C CYS A 55 6.34 7.27 10.22
N VAL A 56 6.60 6.40 11.20
CA VAL A 56 6.85 6.81 12.60
C VAL A 56 8.14 7.63 12.68
N LYS A 57 9.24 7.12 12.12
CA LYS A 57 10.54 7.81 12.08
C LYS A 57 10.45 9.14 11.33
N GLY A 58 9.72 9.19 10.21
CA GLY A 58 9.46 10.42 9.45
C GLY A 58 8.70 11.47 10.27
N LYS A 59 7.64 11.05 10.97
CA LYS A 59 6.86 11.96 11.85
C LYS A 59 7.70 12.52 13.00
N ILE A 60 8.51 11.69 13.66
CA ILE A 60 9.36 12.10 14.78
C ILE A 60 10.47 13.05 14.30
N SER A 61 11.15 12.70 13.21
CA SER A 61 12.27 13.48 12.68
C SER A 61 11.85 14.78 11.99
N ARG A 62 10.56 14.92 11.62
CA ARG A 62 10.05 16.01 10.78
C ARG A 62 10.81 16.12 9.44
N ALA A 63 11.37 15.01 8.97
CA ALA A 63 12.08 14.92 7.72
C ALA A 63 11.24 14.14 6.68
N PRO A 64 11.37 14.46 5.39
CA PRO A 64 10.72 13.68 4.33
C PRO A 64 11.13 12.20 4.39
N ILE A 65 10.17 11.30 4.21
CA ILE A 65 10.45 9.87 4.06
C ILE A 65 11.15 9.69 2.72
N ARG A 66 12.35 9.11 2.72
CA ARG A 66 13.08 8.80 1.49
C ARG A 66 12.26 7.78 0.72
N LYS A 67 11.95 8.04 -0.56
CA LYS A 67 11.40 7.02 -1.45
C LYS A 67 12.46 5.95 -1.63
N GLU A 68 12.32 4.85 -0.90
CA GLU A 68 13.08 3.64 -1.19
C GLU A 68 12.57 3.15 -2.56
N HIS A 69 13.41 3.26 -3.58
CA HIS A 69 13.05 2.80 -4.91
C HIS A 69 13.02 1.27 -4.88
N ILE A 70 11.85 0.69 -4.64
CA ILE A 70 11.64 -0.76 -4.77
C ILE A 70 11.71 -1.05 -6.27
N SER A 71 12.87 -1.49 -6.75
CA SER A 71 13.04 -1.97 -8.12
C SER A 71 12.09 -3.15 -8.37
N ASN A 72 11.35 -3.09 -9.47
CA ASN A 72 10.51 -4.18 -9.97
C ASN A 72 11.32 -5.46 -10.21
#